data_AF-A0AAN7Q9G1-F1
#
_entry.id   AF-A0AAN7Q9G1-F1
#
_cell.length_a   1.000
_cell.length_b   1.000
_cell.length_c   1.000
_cell.angle_alpha   90.00
_cell.angle_beta   90.00
_cell.angle_gamma   90.00
#
_symmetry.space_group_name_H-M   'P 1'
#
loop_
_entity.id
_entity.type
_entity.pdbx_description
1 polymer ?
#
loop_
_entity_poly.entity_id
_entity_poly.type
_entity_poly.pdbx_seq_one_letter_code
_entity_poly.pdbx_strand_id
1 'polypeptide(L)'
;MSIGTWNVQGISTKTEEVFKEIKKYNMDIVGLTETKKKGKGTEEKHCHQVVFIVVYAPNDYATVVKKDLFYQELTKVIDNIADRKELIILGDLNARTGSRNNDLIVGQYGENVVNDNGDRLIELCQQQALKITNGWFKHKNIHR
;
A
#
# COMPACT_ATOMS: atom_id res chain seq x y z
N MET A 1 9.13 -18.67 2.77
CA MET A 1 8.63 -19.74 1.90
C MET A 1 8.06 -20.85 2.75
N SER A 2 6.74 -20.95 2.81
CA SER A 2 5.92 -21.89 3.54
C SER A 2 5.12 -22.72 2.55
N ILE A 3 5.19 -24.04 2.72
CA ILE A 3 4.55 -24.99 1.80
C ILE A 3 3.67 -25.90 2.63
N GLY A 4 2.49 -26.24 2.10
CA GLY A 4 1.65 -27.25 2.72
C GLY A 4 0.82 -28.03 1.72
N THR A 5 0.14 -29.04 2.23
CA THR A 5 -0.73 -29.90 1.44
C THR A 5 -2.09 -30.00 2.12
N TRP A 6 -3.17 -29.95 1.35
CA TRP A 6 -4.52 -30.05 1.89
C TRP A 6 -5.41 -30.94 1.03
N ASN A 7 -5.95 -31.97 1.65
CA ASN A 7 -7.04 -32.77 1.10
C ASN A 7 -8.39 -32.05 1.27
N VAL A 8 -9.02 -31.66 0.15
CA VAL A 8 -10.23 -30.80 0.15
C VAL A 8 -11.54 -31.55 -0.11
N GLN A 9 -11.48 -32.85 -0.48
CA GLN A 9 -12.64 -33.71 -0.78
C GLN A 9 -13.66 -33.12 -1.77
N GLY A 10 -13.21 -32.28 -2.71
CA GLY A 10 -14.02 -31.55 -3.67
C GLY A 10 -13.83 -30.04 -3.57
N ILE A 11 -13.30 -29.41 -4.62
CA ILE A 11 -12.93 -27.98 -4.60
C ILE A 11 -14.03 -27.03 -5.14
N SER A 12 -14.99 -27.54 -5.91
CA SER A 12 -15.93 -26.72 -6.70
C SER A 12 -16.73 -25.71 -5.88
N THR A 13 -17.14 -26.07 -4.66
CA THR A 13 -17.88 -25.19 -3.75
C THR A 13 -17.01 -24.59 -2.64
N LYS A 14 -15.79 -25.09 -2.45
CA LYS A 14 -14.91 -24.74 -1.31
C LYS A 14 -13.79 -23.77 -1.67
N THR A 15 -13.76 -23.30 -2.90
CA THR A 15 -12.61 -22.55 -3.42
C THR A 15 -12.33 -21.30 -2.58
N GLU A 16 -13.35 -20.51 -2.24
CA GLU A 16 -13.18 -19.29 -1.45
C GLU A 16 -12.71 -19.55 -0.01
N GLU A 17 -13.21 -20.62 0.61
CA GLU A 17 -12.81 -21.03 1.97
C GLU A 17 -11.34 -21.44 2.00
N VAL A 18 -10.92 -22.27 1.03
CA VAL A 18 -9.51 -22.67 0.88
C VAL A 18 -8.62 -21.45 0.69
N PHE A 19 -9.01 -20.49 -0.15
CA PHE A 19 -8.24 -19.25 -0.33
C PHE A 19 -8.15 -18.39 0.93
N LYS A 20 -9.22 -18.29 1.72
CA LYS A 20 -9.21 -17.56 3.00
C LYS A 20 -8.20 -18.16 3.98
N GLU A 21 -8.16 -19.48 4.10
CA GLU A 21 -7.24 -20.16 5.02
C GLU A 21 -5.79 -20.10 4.51
N ILE A 22 -5.54 -20.23 3.19
CA ILE A 22 -4.20 -20.01 2.60
C ILE A 22 -3.66 -18.63 2.99
N LYS A 23 -4.49 -17.58 2.88
CA LYS A 23 -4.11 -16.21 3.28
C LYS A 23 -3.91 -16.08 4.79
N LYS A 24 -4.84 -16.63 5.58
CA LYS A 24 -4.80 -16.59 7.05
C LYS A 24 -3.52 -17.20 7.62
N TYR A 25 -3.01 -18.27 7.02
CA TYR A 25 -1.74 -18.90 7.42
C TYR A 25 -0.53 -18.43 6.63
N ASN A 26 -0.68 -17.39 5.78
CA ASN A 26 0.39 -16.82 4.97
C ASN A 26 1.18 -17.88 4.17
N MET A 27 0.46 -18.82 3.52
CA MET A 27 1.06 -19.93 2.79
C MET A 27 1.53 -19.51 1.40
N ASP A 28 2.79 -19.81 1.05
CA ASP A 28 3.37 -19.45 -0.25
C ASP A 28 2.97 -20.45 -1.36
N ILE A 29 2.99 -21.75 -1.07
CA ILE A 29 2.59 -22.82 -2.01
C ILE A 29 1.72 -23.84 -1.29
N VAL A 30 0.56 -24.18 -1.86
CA VAL A 30 -0.31 -25.22 -1.33
C VAL A 30 -0.65 -26.27 -2.39
N GLY A 31 -0.33 -27.53 -2.09
CA GLY A 31 -0.75 -28.68 -2.89
C GLY A 31 -2.14 -29.16 -2.46
N LEU A 32 -3.14 -29.07 -3.34
CA LEU A 32 -4.49 -29.56 -3.05
C LEU A 32 -4.69 -30.99 -3.58
N THR A 33 -5.21 -31.88 -2.75
CA THR A 33 -5.54 -33.28 -3.11
C THR A 33 -7.04 -33.53 -3.00
N GLU A 34 -7.53 -34.57 -3.69
CA GLU A 34 -8.97 -34.90 -3.80
C GLU A 34 -9.86 -33.74 -4.26
N THR A 35 -9.39 -32.92 -5.21
CA THR A 35 -10.16 -31.77 -5.72
C THR A 35 -11.44 -32.17 -6.45
N LYS A 36 -11.55 -33.43 -6.92
CA LYS A 36 -12.62 -33.97 -7.77
C LYS A 36 -12.80 -33.20 -9.09
N LYS A 37 -11.88 -32.30 -9.43
CA LYS A 37 -11.87 -31.53 -10.67
C LYS A 37 -11.24 -32.37 -11.78
N LYS A 38 -11.90 -32.45 -12.94
CA LYS A 38 -11.42 -33.20 -14.09
C LYS A 38 -10.57 -32.31 -15.00
N GLY A 39 -9.58 -32.91 -15.67
CA GLY A 39 -8.72 -32.23 -16.63
C GLY A 39 -7.54 -31.49 -16.01
N LYS A 40 -6.87 -30.66 -16.83
CA LYS A 40 -5.79 -29.77 -16.43
C LYS A 40 -6.21 -28.33 -16.75
N GLY A 41 -5.83 -27.38 -15.92
CA GLY A 41 -6.11 -25.96 -16.15
C GLY A 41 -5.64 -25.10 -14.98
N THR A 42 -5.54 -23.80 -15.23
CA THR A 42 -5.20 -22.78 -14.23
C THR A 42 -6.43 -21.93 -13.96
N GLU A 43 -6.69 -21.60 -12.70
CA GLU A 43 -7.70 -20.61 -12.32
C GLU A 43 -7.02 -19.50 -11.53
N GLU A 44 -7.15 -18.28 -12.01
CA GLU A 44 -6.74 -17.10 -11.28
C GLU A 44 -7.91 -16.66 -10.40
N LYS A 45 -7.76 -16.78 -9.08
CA LYS A 45 -8.69 -16.20 -8.12
C LYS A 45 -7.92 -15.24 -7.22
N HIS A 46 -8.37 -13.99 -7.22
CA HIS A 46 -7.73 -12.82 -6.59
C HIS A 46 -6.43 -12.38 -7.27
N CYS A 47 -6.58 -11.50 -8.26
CA CYS A 47 -5.52 -10.58 -8.64
C CYS A 47 -5.34 -9.57 -7.49
N HIS A 48 -4.28 -9.75 -6.70
CA HIS A 48 -3.78 -8.67 -5.85
C HIS A 48 -3.28 -7.57 -6.79
N GLN A 49 -4.08 -6.53 -6.94
CA GLN A 49 -3.77 -5.43 -7.85
C GLN A 49 -3.07 -4.34 -7.05
N VAL A 50 -1.80 -4.13 -7.39
CA VAL A 50 -1.01 -3.01 -6.86
C VAL A 50 -1.05 -1.88 -7.88
N VAL A 51 -1.42 -0.68 -7.44
CA VAL A 51 -1.39 0.54 -8.24
C VAL A 51 -0.24 1.41 -7.74
N PHE A 52 0.62 1.79 -8.67
CA PHE A 52 1.68 2.75 -8.43
C PHE A 52 1.27 4.10 -8.99
N ILE A 53 1.26 5.13 -8.14
CA ILE A 53 1.18 6.52 -8.57
C ILE A 53 2.57 7.12 -8.40
N VAL A 54 3.18 7.56 -9.50
CA VAL A 54 4.48 8.25 -9.46
C VAL A 54 4.23 9.74 -9.61
N VAL A 55 4.69 10.53 -8.65
CA VAL A 55 4.43 11.97 -8.58
C VAL A 55 5.72 12.79 -8.53
N TYR A 56 5.60 14.04 -8.97
CA TYR A 56 6.58 15.10 -8.74
C TYR A 56 5.83 16.34 -8.25
N ALA A 57 5.88 16.60 -6.94
CA ALA A 57 5.14 17.70 -6.33
C ALA A 57 5.87 19.04 -6.55
N PRO A 58 5.14 20.18 -6.53
CA PRO A 58 5.76 21.49 -6.54
C PRO A 58 6.72 21.67 -5.35
N ASN A 59 7.86 22.31 -5.58
CA ASN A 59 8.83 22.61 -4.52
C ASN A 59 8.36 23.73 -3.58
N ASP A 60 9.14 24.03 -2.56
CA ASP A 60 8.79 25.02 -1.53
C ASP A 60 8.58 26.45 -2.05
N TYR A 61 9.16 26.79 -3.21
CA TYR A 61 9.01 28.11 -3.84
C TYR A 61 7.72 28.24 -4.69
N ALA A 62 7.00 27.15 -4.92
CA ALA A 62 5.74 27.19 -5.62
C ALA A 62 4.67 27.94 -4.81
N THR A 63 3.74 28.59 -5.52
CA THR A 63 2.63 29.29 -4.87
C THR A 63 1.72 28.30 -4.14
N VAL A 64 1.09 28.76 -3.06
CA VAL A 64 0.09 27.99 -2.28
C VAL A 64 -0.97 27.39 -3.21
N VAL A 65 -1.48 28.18 -4.16
CA VAL A 65 -2.47 27.74 -5.15
C VAL A 65 -1.98 26.55 -5.99
N LYS A 66 -0.71 26.54 -6.41
CA LYS A 66 -0.15 25.41 -7.19
C LYS A 66 -0.05 24.14 -6.35
N LYS A 67 0.30 24.27 -5.06
CA LYS A 67 0.36 23.14 -4.14
C LYS A 67 -1.04 22.61 -3.83
N ASP A 68 -2.00 23.50 -3.55
CA ASP A 68 -3.41 23.15 -3.35
C ASP A 68 -3.95 22.34 -4.54
N LEU A 69 -3.76 22.86 -5.76
CA LEU A 69 -4.20 22.18 -6.98
C LEU A 69 -3.55 20.80 -7.14
N PHE A 70 -2.24 20.68 -6.89
CA PHE A 70 -1.54 19.41 -6.96
C PHE A 70 -2.13 18.36 -6.00
N TYR A 71 -2.30 18.70 -4.72
CA TYR A 71 -2.84 17.77 -3.73
C TYR A 71 -4.31 17.45 -4.02
N GLN A 72 -5.11 18.41 -4.48
CA GLN A 72 -6.49 18.16 -4.91
C GLN A 72 -6.58 17.20 -6.10
N GLU A 73 -5.71 17.34 -7.11
CA GLU A 73 -5.65 16.43 -8.24
C GLU A 73 -5.21 15.03 -7.81
N LEU A 74 -4.19 14.94 -6.95
CA LEU A 74 -3.74 13.67 -6.40
C LEU A 74 -4.85 12.96 -5.62
N THR A 75 -5.59 13.67 -4.76
CA THR A 75 -6.76 13.12 -4.06
C THR A 75 -7.79 12.57 -5.04
N LYS A 76 -8.14 13.32 -6.09
CA LYS A 76 -9.09 12.85 -7.11
C LYS A 76 -8.60 11.58 -7.81
N VAL A 77 -7.31 11.47 -8.10
CA VAL A 77 -6.75 10.26 -8.70
C VAL A 77 -6.90 9.08 -7.74
N ILE A 78 -6.61 9.27 -6.45
CA ILE A 78 -6.75 8.24 -5.41
C ILE A 78 -8.22 7.81 -5.26
N ASP A 79 -9.15 8.76 -5.19
CA ASP A 79 -10.60 8.50 -5.03
C ASP A 79 -11.18 7.67 -6.20
N ASN A 80 -10.57 7.75 -7.39
CA ASN A 80 -10.99 6.96 -8.55
C ASN A 80 -10.46 5.52 -8.54
N ILE A 81 -9.62 5.16 -7.57
CA ILE A 81 -9.07 3.80 -7.43
C ILE A 81 -10.05 2.97 -6.60
N ALA A 82 -10.50 1.84 -7.17
CA ALA A 82 -11.43 0.93 -6.49
C ALA A 82 -10.86 0.37 -5.16
N ASP A 83 -11.73 0.24 -4.15
CA ASP A 83 -11.48 -0.14 -2.74
C ASP A 83 -10.72 -1.47 -2.47
N ARG A 84 -10.32 -2.21 -3.51
CA ARG A 84 -9.65 -3.53 -3.39
C ARG A 84 -8.26 -3.58 -4.02
N LYS A 85 -7.63 -2.42 -4.21
CA LYS A 85 -6.27 -2.31 -4.77
C LYS A 85 -5.31 -1.84 -3.68
N GLU A 86 -4.12 -2.41 -3.64
CA GLU A 86 -3.03 -1.85 -2.85
C GLU A 86 -2.50 -0.62 -3.58
N LEU A 87 -2.40 0.51 -2.88
CA LEU A 87 -1.94 1.77 -3.45
C LEU A 87 -0.56 2.12 -2.89
N ILE A 88 0.38 2.38 -3.80
CA ILE A 88 1.71 2.87 -3.47
C ILE A 88 1.96 4.18 -4.22
N ILE A 89 2.15 5.26 -3.47
CA ILE A 89 2.54 6.56 -4.01
C ILE A 89 4.06 6.68 -3.87
N LEU A 90 4.74 6.96 -4.98
CA LEU A 90 6.19 7.08 -5.06
C LEU A 90 6.57 8.38 -5.78
N GLY A 91 7.83 8.78 -5.64
CA GLY A 91 8.38 9.94 -6.34
C GLY A 91 8.80 11.03 -5.37
N ASP A 92 8.99 12.23 -5.90
CA ASP A 92 9.47 13.38 -5.13
C ASP A 92 8.29 14.28 -4.76
N LEU A 93 7.85 14.15 -3.51
CA LEU A 93 6.77 14.95 -2.96
C LEU A 93 7.24 16.31 -2.42
N ASN A 94 8.55 16.62 -2.46
CA ASN A 94 9.12 17.84 -1.88
C ASN A 94 8.63 18.11 -0.44
N ALA A 95 8.34 17.04 0.31
CA ALA A 95 7.64 17.07 1.58
C ALA A 95 8.56 16.63 2.72
N ARG A 96 8.76 17.53 3.69
CA ARG A 96 9.43 17.25 4.96
C ARG A 96 8.34 17.07 5.99
N THR A 97 8.10 15.84 6.43
CA THR A 97 6.94 15.47 7.27
C THR A 97 7.27 15.43 8.76
N GLY A 98 8.51 15.77 9.11
CA GLY A 98 9.01 15.69 10.47
C GLY A 98 9.09 14.25 10.99
N SER A 99 9.05 14.14 12.32
CA SER A 99 9.07 12.89 13.07
C SER A 99 8.01 12.95 14.16
N ARG A 100 7.35 11.82 14.40
CA ARG A 100 6.31 11.70 15.43
C ARG A 100 6.41 10.37 16.16
N ASN A 101 6.35 10.40 17.49
CA ASN A 101 6.31 9.19 18.31
C ASN A 101 4.87 8.69 18.39
N ASN A 102 4.67 7.38 18.20
CA ASN A 102 3.36 6.72 18.29
C ASN A 102 2.27 7.28 17.35
N ASP A 103 2.66 7.85 16.21
CA ASP A 103 1.73 8.31 15.16
C ASP A 103 1.48 7.18 14.14
N LEU A 104 0.27 7.09 13.59
CA LEU A 104 -0.09 6.03 12.64
C LEU A 104 0.39 6.31 11.21
N ILE A 105 0.62 7.58 10.89
CA ILE A 105 0.88 8.09 9.54
C ILE A 105 2.36 8.41 9.37
N VAL A 106 2.94 9.14 10.33
CA VAL A 106 4.32 9.62 10.31
C VAL A 106 5.20 8.79 11.23
N GLY A 107 6.35 8.35 10.74
CA GLY A 107 7.29 7.59 11.56
C GLY A 107 8.17 8.44 12.47
N GLN A 108 8.68 7.84 13.54
CA GLN A 108 9.48 8.50 14.57
C GLN A 108 10.93 8.85 14.16
N TYR A 109 11.42 8.35 13.02
CA TYR A 109 12.81 8.51 12.59
C TYR A 109 13.02 9.56 11.50
N GLY A 110 11.96 10.24 11.08
CA GLY A 110 12.02 11.34 10.12
C GLY A 110 12.75 12.58 10.65
N GLU A 111 12.63 13.66 9.89
CA GLU A 111 13.29 14.94 10.19
C GLU A 111 12.71 15.63 11.42
N ASN A 112 13.35 16.72 11.87
CA ASN A 112 12.80 17.57 12.95
C ASN A 112 11.95 18.72 12.41
N VAL A 113 11.87 18.88 11.09
CA VAL A 113 11.20 19.99 10.42
C VAL A 113 10.00 19.46 9.64
N VAL A 114 8.89 20.19 9.74
CA VAL A 114 7.74 20.02 8.86
C VAL A 114 7.67 21.23 7.93
N ASN A 115 7.55 21.01 6.62
CA ASN A 115 7.28 22.09 5.67
C ASN A 115 5.82 22.05 5.19
N ASP A 116 5.38 23.08 4.46
CA ASP A 116 4.01 23.20 3.95
C ASP A 116 3.57 21.99 3.10
N ASN A 117 4.45 21.44 2.27
CA ASN A 117 4.19 20.18 1.56
C ASN A 117 4.07 18.98 2.51
N GLY A 118 4.85 18.97 3.59
CA GLY A 118 4.77 17.98 4.67
C GLY A 118 3.41 17.95 5.34
N ASP A 119 2.89 19.10 5.73
CA ASP A 119 1.55 19.21 6.35
C ASP A 119 0.46 18.70 5.41
N ARG A 120 0.51 19.12 4.14
CA ARG A 120 -0.44 18.68 3.09
C ARG A 120 -0.39 17.17 2.85
N LEU A 121 0.81 16.59 2.82
CA LEU A 121 0.98 15.16 2.65
C LEU A 121 0.44 14.38 3.87
N ILE A 122 0.67 14.89 5.09
CA ILE A 122 0.14 14.27 6.30
C ILE A 122 -1.39 14.28 6.27
N GLU A 123 -2.00 15.41 5.92
CA GLU A 123 -3.45 15.54 5.79
C GLU A 123 -4.03 14.58 4.74
N LEU A 124 -3.43 14.53 3.54
CA LEU A 124 -3.80 13.58 2.49
C LEU A 124 -3.76 12.13 3.01
N CYS A 125 -2.66 11.74 3.67
CA CYS A 125 -2.50 10.40 4.17
C CYS A 125 -3.48 10.07 5.30
N GLN A 126 -3.84 11.04 6.16
CA GLN A 126 -4.88 10.87 7.16
C GLN A 126 -6.25 10.63 6.52
N GLN A 127 -6.62 11.43 5.52
CA GLN A 127 -7.90 11.32 4.82
C GLN A 127 -8.04 10.01 4.04
N GLN A 128 -6.94 9.55 3.42
CA GLN A 128 -6.91 8.37 2.56
C GLN A 128 -6.46 7.09 3.29
N ALA A 129 -6.29 7.14 4.62
CA ALA A 129 -5.76 6.05 5.44
C ALA A 129 -4.41 5.47 4.94
N LEU A 130 -3.54 6.33 4.42
CA LEU A 130 -2.20 5.99 3.92
C LEU A 130 -1.13 6.24 4.97
N LYS A 131 0.07 5.69 4.74
CA LYS A 131 1.20 5.76 5.67
C LYS A 131 2.46 6.26 4.98
N ILE A 132 3.16 7.20 5.61
CA ILE A 132 4.38 7.82 5.06
C ILE A 132 5.59 7.01 5.50
N THR A 133 6.17 6.21 4.59
CA THR A 133 7.15 5.16 4.94
C THR A 133 8.56 5.67 5.27
N ASN A 134 8.99 6.82 4.74
CA ASN A 134 10.36 7.35 4.93
C ASN A 134 10.74 7.60 6.39
N GLY A 135 9.78 7.87 7.28
CA GLY A 135 10.05 8.12 8.70
C GLY A 135 10.11 6.87 9.59
N TRP A 136 9.87 5.66 9.07
CA TRP A 136 9.66 4.47 9.91
C TRP A 136 10.93 3.68 10.23
N PHE A 137 12.03 3.96 9.52
CA PHE A 137 13.30 3.28 9.70
C PHE A 137 14.42 4.28 10.01
N LYS A 138 15.41 3.85 10.79
CA LYS A 138 16.60 4.67 11.05
C LYS A 138 17.43 4.77 9.79
N HIS A 139 17.53 5.98 9.24
CA HIS A 139 18.47 6.29 8.17
C HIS A 139 19.81 6.79 8.73
N LYS A 140 20.89 6.63 7.95
CA LYS A 140 22.16 7.31 8.25
C LYS A 140 21.90 8.82 8.25
N ASN A 141 22.59 9.57 9.11
CA ASN A 141 22.40 11.02 9.22
C ASN A 141 22.56 11.79 7.89
N ILE A 142 23.33 11.26 6.93
CA ILE A 142 23.50 11.86 5.59
C ILE A 142 22.28 11.70 4.67
N HIS A 143 21.34 10.83 5.04
CA HIS A 143 20.11 10.53 4.31
C HIS A 143 18.87 10.83 5.16
N ARG A 144 19.08 11.60 6.23
CA ARG A 144 18.05 12.00 7.16
C ARG A 144 17.60 13.41 6.85
#